data_AF-A0A519LI39-F1
#
_entry.id   AF-A0A519LI39-F1
#
_cell.length_a   1.000
_cell.length_b   1.000
_cell.length_c   1.000
_cell.angle_alpha   90.00
_cell.angle_beta   90.00
_cell.angle_gamma   90.00
#
_symmetry.space_group_name_H-M   'P 1'
#
loop_
_entity.id
_entity.type
_entity.pdbx_description
1 polymer ?
#
loop_
_entity_poly.entity_id
_entity_poly.type
_entity_poly.pdbx_seq_one_letter_code
_entity_poly.pdbx_strand_id
1 'polypeptide(L)'
;MPITMTLETPKQIEIAGNEKSETVLNYYSDYEASFVILHPFLKIKDGHDLKFERPNWPTKKQIFESTVPIGWSKIIQDADLKDIKELDRLLAFLHCAHRNANKESWVKFITSINRNGYIISQVDRFPEILTQSTLKKLKDLGYEEIYHYSDISDTKELFKINHLIDSDKALPEPQTRILTPDKKILFETDFDDRVTYLSSDKKIIEEIISIEGFEGFYCDNNTKPYWSYEELTGETINWQSKERYIDYC
;
A
#
# COMPACT_ATOMS: atom_id res chain seq x y z
N MET A 1 -12.27 18.54 -7.71
CA MET A 1 -12.26 17.93 -6.36
C MET A 1 -11.36 16.72 -6.45
N PRO A 2 -10.38 16.53 -5.57
CA PRO A 2 -9.65 15.27 -5.53
C PRO A 2 -10.67 14.17 -5.23
N ILE A 3 -10.79 13.21 -6.13
CA ILE A 3 -11.69 12.06 -5.98
C ILE A 3 -10.93 11.06 -5.13
N THR A 4 -11.21 11.03 -3.83
CA THR A 4 -10.85 9.88 -2.99
C THR A 4 -11.59 8.66 -3.51
N MET A 5 -10.89 7.54 -3.71
CA MET A 5 -11.52 6.28 -4.10
C MET A 5 -11.65 5.36 -2.89
N THR A 6 -12.75 5.51 -2.15
CA THR A 6 -13.16 4.52 -1.16
C THR A 6 -13.89 3.38 -1.86
N LEU A 7 -13.32 2.19 -1.79
CA LEU A 7 -13.84 0.96 -2.36
C LEU A 7 -14.75 0.24 -1.35
N GLU A 8 -15.57 -0.68 -1.87
CA GLU A 8 -16.30 -1.61 -1.02
C GLU A 8 -15.34 -2.55 -0.29
N THR A 9 -15.62 -2.81 0.99
CA THR A 9 -14.85 -3.76 1.80
C THR A 9 -14.90 -5.14 1.14
N PRO A 10 -13.75 -5.76 0.82
CA PRO A 10 -13.72 -7.06 0.17
C PRO A 10 -14.28 -8.12 1.12
N LYS A 11 -15.22 -8.93 0.63
CA LYS A 11 -15.72 -10.08 1.38
C LYS A 11 -14.68 -11.20 1.38
N GLN A 12 -14.22 -11.56 2.57
CA GLN A 12 -13.36 -12.72 2.76
C GLN A 12 -14.23 -13.99 2.77
N ILE A 13 -13.93 -14.92 1.85
CA ILE A 13 -14.70 -16.16 1.69
C ILE A 13 -14.03 -17.29 2.49
N GLU A 14 -12.70 -17.26 2.60
CA GLU A 14 -11.89 -18.24 3.32
C GLU A 14 -10.70 -17.54 4.01
N ILE A 15 -10.17 -18.12 5.08
CA ILE A 15 -9.00 -17.60 5.81
C ILE A 15 -7.79 -18.46 5.44
N ALA A 16 -6.70 -17.84 4.96
CA ALA A 16 -5.39 -18.49 4.94
C ALA A 16 -4.85 -18.59 6.35
N GLY A 17 -4.49 -19.79 6.78
CA GLY A 17 -3.81 -19.97 8.05
C GLY A 17 -4.74 -19.81 9.26
N ASN A 18 -4.12 -19.63 10.43
CA ASN A 18 -4.72 -19.86 11.73
C ASN A 18 -6.09 -19.15 11.85
N GLU A 19 -7.18 -19.91 11.95
CA GLU A 19 -8.56 -19.40 12.16
C GLU A 19 -8.65 -18.40 13.33
N LYS A 20 -7.63 -18.43 14.21
CA LYS A 20 -7.40 -17.59 15.38
C LYS A 20 -6.90 -16.17 15.11
N SER A 21 -6.57 -15.78 13.88
CA SER A 21 -6.21 -14.39 13.60
C SER A 21 -7.40 -13.49 13.92
N GLU A 22 -7.18 -12.50 14.79
CA GLU A 22 -8.18 -11.50 15.13
C GLU A 22 -8.50 -10.60 13.93
N THR A 23 -9.64 -9.93 13.98
CA THR A 23 -10.01 -8.95 12.95
C THR A 23 -9.13 -7.71 13.12
N VAL A 24 -8.96 -6.96 12.04
CA VAL A 24 -8.17 -5.72 12.05
C VAL A 24 -8.73 -4.75 13.09
N LEU A 25 -10.06 -4.63 13.20
CA LEU A 25 -10.71 -3.77 14.20
C LEU A 25 -10.47 -4.25 15.65
N ASN A 26 -10.34 -5.55 15.89
CA ASN A 26 -10.02 -6.06 17.23
C ASN A 26 -8.54 -5.80 17.58
N TYR A 27 -7.63 -5.99 16.62
CA TYR A 27 -6.21 -5.68 16.81
C TYR A 27 -6.00 -4.19 17.13
N TYR A 28 -6.73 -3.31 16.44
CA TYR A 28 -6.72 -1.85 16.65
C TYR A 28 -7.87 -1.36 17.54
N SER A 29 -8.23 -2.10 18.59
CA SER A 29 -9.40 -1.80 19.42
C SER A 29 -9.39 -0.45 20.14
N ASP A 30 -8.22 0.20 20.24
CA ASP A 30 -8.06 1.54 20.82
C ASP A 30 -8.59 2.65 19.89
N TYR A 31 -8.92 2.34 18.64
CA TYR A 31 -9.37 3.28 17.62
C TYR A 31 -10.83 3.01 17.21
N GLU A 32 -11.55 4.05 16.78
CA GLU A 32 -12.94 3.91 16.31
C GLU A 32 -13.03 3.11 15.01
N ALA A 33 -12.07 3.30 14.10
CA ALA A 33 -12.08 2.69 12.79
C ALA A 33 -10.66 2.43 12.29
N SER A 34 -10.56 1.50 11.33
CA SER A 34 -9.36 1.26 10.52
C SER A 34 -9.70 1.30 9.04
N PHE A 35 -8.82 1.89 8.25
CA PHE A 35 -8.92 1.98 6.80
C PHE A 35 -7.67 1.38 6.16
N VAL A 36 -7.85 0.49 5.19
CA VAL A 36 -6.75 -0.09 4.41
C VAL A 36 -6.42 0.85 3.28
N ILE A 37 -5.24 1.47 3.32
CA ILE A 37 -4.67 2.25 2.22
C ILE A 37 -3.96 1.29 1.27
N LEU A 38 -4.42 1.22 0.02
CA LEU A 38 -3.76 0.44 -1.02
C LEU A 38 -2.58 1.24 -1.57
N HIS A 39 -1.37 0.67 -1.56
CA HIS A 39 -0.20 1.39 -2.05
C HIS A 39 -0.33 1.60 -3.57
N PRO A 40 -0.28 2.84 -4.06
CA PRO A 40 -0.51 3.10 -5.47
C PRO A 40 0.63 2.55 -6.31
N PHE A 41 0.29 2.17 -7.54
CA PHE A 41 1.25 2.05 -8.63
C PHE A 41 1.68 3.46 -9.04
N LEU A 42 2.77 3.59 -9.80
CA LEU A 42 3.20 4.89 -10.31
C LEU A 42 3.22 4.89 -11.82
N LYS A 43 3.02 6.08 -12.41
CA LYS A 43 3.33 6.35 -13.80
C LYS A 43 4.22 7.58 -13.89
N ILE A 44 5.29 7.51 -14.68
CA ILE A 44 6.17 8.65 -14.94
C ILE A 44 5.40 9.68 -15.77
N LYS A 45 5.48 10.95 -15.39
CA LYS A 45 4.87 12.07 -16.11
C LYS A 45 5.57 12.26 -17.45
N ASP A 46 4.82 12.69 -18.47
CA ASP A 46 5.38 13.01 -19.78
C ASP A 46 6.52 14.03 -19.65
N GLY A 47 7.64 13.76 -20.32
CA GLY A 47 8.83 14.61 -20.29
C GLY A 47 9.77 14.39 -19.09
N HIS A 48 9.46 13.45 -18.19
CA HIS A 48 10.37 13.01 -17.13
C HIS A 48 11.04 11.68 -17.49
N ASP A 49 12.27 11.47 -17.02
CA ASP A 49 12.99 10.20 -17.10
C ASP A 49 13.41 9.79 -15.68
N LEU A 50 12.89 8.66 -15.21
CA LEU A 50 13.14 8.15 -13.87
C LEU A 50 13.25 6.63 -13.91
N LYS A 51 14.30 6.08 -13.28
CA LYS A 51 14.53 4.63 -13.21
C LYS A 51 14.42 4.14 -11.79
N PHE A 52 13.58 3.13 -11.56
CA PHE A 52 13.35 2.51 -10.26
C PHE A 52 14.27 1.30 -10.08
N GLU A 53 15.58 1.54 -9.99
CA GLU A 53 16.61 0.50 -9.98
C GLU A 53 17.59 0.69 -8.82
N ARG A 54 17.93 -0.40 -8.12
CA ARG A 54 18.98 -0.35 -7.08
C ARG A 54 20.38 -0.41 -7.73
N PRO A 55 21.39 0.27 -7.15
CA PRO A 55 21.34 1.06 -5.91
C PRO A 55 20.79 2.49 -6.08
N ASN A 56 20.57 2.95 -7.31
CA ASN A 56 20.20 4.34 -7.62
C ASN A 56 18.68 4.56 -7.56
N TRP A 57 18.06 4.17 -6.45
CA TRP A 57 16.62 4.36 -6.28
C TRP A 57 16.27 5.87 -6.25
N PRO A 58 15.19 6.30 -6.92
CA PRO A 58 14.73 7.68 -6.89
C PRO A 58 14.51 8.21 -5.46
N THR A 59 14.84 9.48 -5.24
CA THR A 59 14.52 10.14 -3.98
C THR A 59 13.01 10.38 -3.85
N LYS A 60 12.52 10.56 -2.61
CA LYS A 60 11.11 10.88 -2.33
C LYS A 60 10.65 12.08 -3.17
N LYS A 61 11.49 13.11 -3.27
CA LYS A 61 11.21 14.31 -4.07
C LYS A 61 11.14 14.01 -5.57
N GLN A 62 12.08 13.24 -6.11
CA GLN A 62 12.06 12.84 -7.52
C GLN A 62 10.78 12.05 -7.87
N ILE A 63 10.38 11.13 -6.99
CA ILE A 63 9.12 10.37 -7.14
C ILE A 63 7.95 11.33 -7.17
N PHE A 64 7.81 12.19 -6.15
CA PHE A 64 6.69 13.14 -6.04
C PHE A 64 6.58 14.09 -7.24
N GLU A 65 7.71 14.63 -7.71
CA GLU A 65 7.73 15.59 -8.81
C GLU A 65 7.52 14.94 -10.17
N SER A 66 8.01 13.71 -10.37
CA SER A 66 8.11 13.08 -11.70
C SER A 66 7.08 11.98 -11.94
N THR A 67 6.27 11.58 -10.95
CA THR A 67 5.26 10.54 -11.12
C THR A 67 3.87 10.97 -10.68
N VAL A 68 2.87 10.22 -11.14
CA VAL A 68 1.49 10.29 -10.66
C VAL A 68 1.10 8.94 -10.05
N PRO A 69 0.32 8.93 -8.94
CA PRO A 69 -0.19 7.68 -8.38
C PRO A 69 -1.28 7.10 -9.29
N ILE A 70 -1.25 5.79 -9.46
CA ILE A 70 -2.24 5.00 -10.20
C ILE A 70 -2.89 4.04 -9.21
N GLY A 71 -4.21 4.18 -9.06
CA GLY A 71 -5.00 3.32 -8.19
C GLY A 71 -5.12 1.88 -8.70
N TRP A 72 -5.32 0.96 -7.77
CA TRP A 72 -5.65 -0.43 -7.96
C TRP A 72 -6.89 -0.62 -8.82
N SER A 73 -7.95 0.19 -8.65
CA SER A 73 -9.13 0.10 -9.53
C SER A 73 -8.78 0.30 -11.01
N LYS A 74 -7.81 1.19 -11.30
CA LYS A 74 -7.35 1.42 -12.67
C LYS A 74 -6.52 0.24 -13.19
N ILE A 75 -5.68 -0.36 -12.34
CA ILE A 75 -4.90 -1.56 -12.70
C ILE A 75 -5.83 -2.74 -12.98
N ILE A 76 -6.82 -2.95 -12.13
CA ILE A 76 -7.85 -3.99 -12.29
C ILE A 76 -8.57 -3.82 -13.63
N GLN A 77 -8.99 -2.59 -13.95
CA GLN A 77 -9.62 -2.29 -15.22
C GLN A 77 -8.70 -2.54 -16.42
N ASP A 78 -7.45 -2.07 -16.36
CA ASP A 78 -6.51 -2.16 -17.50
C ASP A 78 -6.04 -3.58 -17.80
N ALA A 79 -5.94 -4.39 -16.74
CA ALA A 79 -5.52 -5.79 -16.81
C ALA A 79 -6.70 -6.76 -16.88
N ASP A 80 -7.96 -6.30 -16.86
CA ASP A 80 -9.14 -7.18 -16.82
C ASP A 80 -9.05 -8.20 -15.67
N LEU A 81 -8.70 -7.70 -14.48
CA LEU A 81 -8.72 -8.50 -13.25
C LEU A 81 -10.11 -8.48 -12.62
N LYS A 82 -10.41 -9.52 -11.87
CA LYS A 82 -11.71 -9.72 -11.23
C LYS A 82 -12.00 -8.68 -10.15
N ASP A 83 -11.07 -8.49 -9.23
CA ASP A 83 -11.25 -7.67 -8.04
C ASP A 83 -9.91 -7.29 -7.38
N ILE A 84 -10.00 -6.48 -6.31
CA ILE A 84 -8.83 -6.07 -5.52
C ILE A 84 -8.12 -7.23 -4.83
N LYS A 85 -8.83 -8.33 -4.53
CA LYS A 85 -8.21 -9.50 -3.90
C LYS A 85 -7.33 -10.25 -4.89
N GLU A 86 -7.76 -10.35 -6.14
CA GLU A 86 -6.95 -10.93 -7.21
C GLU A 86 -5.67 -10.12 -7.44
N LEU A 87 -5.78 -8.79 -7.61
CA LEU A 87 -4.60 -7.93 -7.77
C LEU A 87 -3.63 -8.07 -6.59
N ASP A 88 -4.17 -8.08 -5.38
CA ASP A 88 -3.39 -8.25 -4.18
C ASP A 88 -2.55 -9.53 -4.15
N ARG A 89 -3.17 -10.67 -4.49
CA ARG A 89 -2.49 -11.96 -4.54
C ARG A 89 -1.39 -11.97 -5.62
N LEU A 90 -1.59 -11.27 -6.73
CA LEU A 90 -0.58 -11.14 -7.78
C LEU A 90 0.61 -10.28 -7.32
N LEU A 91 0.37 -9.22 -6.56
CA LEU A 91 1.42 -8.44 -5.90
C LEU A 91 2.17 -9.30 -4.87
N ALA A 92 1.46 -10.01 -3.99
CA ALA A 92 2.09 -10.94 -3.04
C ALA A 92 2.94 -12.01 -3.75
N PHE A 93 2.49 -12.53 -4.89
CA PHE A 93 3.28 -13.45 -5.72
C PHE A 93 4.52 -12.79 -6.33
N LEU A 94 4.37 -11.57 -6.87
CA LEU A 94 5.47 -10.78 -7.43
C LEU A 94 6.54 -10.46 -6.39
N HIS A 95 6.17 -10.30 -5.12
CA HIS A 95 7.09 -9.98 -4.02
C HIS A 95 7.61 -11.19 -3.25
N CYS A 96 7.29 -12.40 -3.69
CA CYS A 96 7.66 -13.63 -2.99
C CYS A 96 7.03 -13.80 -1.60
N ALA A 97 5.86 -13.21 -1.35
CA ALA A 97 5.04 -13.46 -0.16
C ALA A 97 4.10 -14.66 -0.37
N HIS A 98 3.58 -14.85 -1.60
CA HIS A 98 2.76 -16.00 -1.99
C HIS A 98 3.44 -16.89 -3.03
N ARG A 99 3.53 -18.19 -2.74
CA ARG A 99 4.28 -19.16 -3.56
C ARG A 99 3.73 -19.34 -4.97
N ASN A 100 2.42 -19.23 -5.14
CA ASN A 100 1.72 -19.52 -6.39
C ASN A 100 0.76 -18.39 -6.78
N ALA A 101 0.47 -18.28 -8.07
CA ALA A 101 -0.57 -17.40 -8.63
C ALA A 101 -1.32 -18.11 -9.76
N ASN A 102 -2.55 -17.67 -10.05
CA ASN A 102 -3.24 -18.09 -11.27
C ASN A 102 -2.49 -17.58 -12.50
N LYS A 103 -2.21 -18.48 -13.44
CA LYS A 103 -1.39 -18.17 -14.62
C LYS A 103 -2.01 -17.13 -15.54
N GLU A 104 -3.31 -17.25 -15.80
CA GLU A 104 -4.02 -16.33 -16.69
C GLU A 104 -4.00 -14.92 -16.11
N SER A 105 -4.36 -14.77 -14.83
CA SER A 105 -4.36 -13.49 -14.13
C SER A 105 -2.96 -12.87 -14.07
N TRP A 106 -1.91 -13.70 -13.89
CA TRP A 106 -0.53 -13.23 -13.93
C TRP A 106 -0.11 -12.66 -15.28
N VAL A 107 -0.42 -13.37 -16.38
CA VAL A 107 -0.11 -12.91 -17.73
C VAL A 107 -0.84 -11.61 -18.03
N LYS A 108 -2.14 -11.53 -17.72
CA LYS A 108 -2.94 -10.31 -17.87
C LYS A 108 -2.32 -9.13 -17.12
N PHE A 109 -1.96 -9.34 -15.85
CA PHE A 109 -1.34 -8.32 -15.00
C PHE A 109 -0.01 -7.83 -15.55
N ILE A 110 0.98 -8.70 -15.75
CA ILE A 110 2.31 -8.27 -16.22
C ILE A 110 2.26 -7.64 -17.60
N THR A 111 1.46 -8.18 -18.52
CA THR A 111 1.26 -7.58 -19.85
C THR A 111 0.72 -6.15 -19.73
N SER A 112 -0.26 -5.93 -18.85
CA SER A 112 -0.82 -4.60 -18.60
C SER A 112 0.18 -3.63 -17.98
N ILE A 113 0.97 -4.08 -16.99
CA ILE A 113 2.03 -3.28 -16.37
C ILE A 113 3.04 -2.84 -17.43
N ASN A 114 3.56 -3.77 -18.22
CA ASN A 114 4.57 -3.50 -19.26
C ASN A 114 4.01 -2.56 -20.35
N ARG A 115 2.83 -2.87 -20.87
CA ARG A 115 2.18 -2.09 -21.95
C ARG A 115 1.94 -0.64 -21.55
N ASN A 116 1.54 -0.40 -20.29
CA ASN A 116 1.21 0.94 -19.81
C ASN A 116 2.40 1.68 -19.20
N GLY A 117 3.56 1.01 -19.03
CA GLY A 117 4.71 1.57 -18.35
C GLY A 117 4.44 1.90 -16.87
N TYR A 118 3.64 1.07 -16.21
CA TYR A 118 3.36 1.24 -14.78
C TYR A 118 4.53 0.72 -13.95
N ILE A 119 4.80 1.42 -12.84
CA ILE A 119 5.75 1.00 -11.82
C ILE A 119 4.96 0.35 -10.70
N ILE A 120 5.41 -0.82 -10.27
CA ILE A 120 4.80 -1.62 -9.21
C ILE A 120 4.72 -0.85 -7.90
N SER A 121 3.64 -1.05 -7.15
CA SER A 121 3.44 -0.51 -5.81
C SER A 121 4.60 -0.81 -4.87
N GLN A 122 4.95 0.14 -4.00
CA GLN A 122 5.98 -0.08 -2.99
C GLN A 122 5.50 -1.07 -1.92
N VAL A 123 6.41 -1.91 -1.45
CA VAL A 123 6.19 -2.91 -0.40
C VAL A 123 7.07 -2.55 0.79
N ASP A 124 6.63 -2.96 1.98
CA ASP A 124 7.32 -2.76 3.26
C ASP A 124 7.44 -1.30 3.70
N ARG A 125 6.91 -0.34 2.96
CA ARG A 125 7.08 1.09 3.26
C ARG A 125 5.81 1.85 2.99
N PHE A 126 5.56 2.86 3.82
CA PHE A 126 4.57 3.86 3.46
C PHE A 126 5.02 4.57 2.17
N PRO A 127 4.21 4.60 1.10
CA PRO A 127 4.68 5.05 -0.20
C PRO A 127 5.22 6.49 -0.20
N GLU A 128 6.40 6.68 -0.79
CA GLU A 128 7.05 8.00 -0.87
C GLU A 128 6.16 9.03 -1.58
N ILE A 129 5.38 8.60 -2.58
CA ILE A 129 4.45 9.47 -3.31
C ILE A 129 3.34 10.03 -2.41
N LEU A 130 2.93 9.31 -1.36
CA LEU A 130 1.91 9.72 -0.40
C LEU A 130 2.49 10.44 0.82
N THR A 131 3.78 10.21 1.12
CA THR A 131 4.43 10.71 2.34
C THR A 131 4.29 12.23 2.51
N GLN A 132 4.54 13.01 1.46
CA GLN A 132 4.53 14.47 1.59
C GLN A 132 3.13 15.02 1.87
N SER A 133 2.09 14.47 1.23
CA SER A 133 0.71 14.92 1.43
C SER A 133 0.18 14.47 2.79
N THR A 134 0.48 13.24 3.23
CA THR A 134 0.18 12.76 4.59
C THR A 134 0.79 13.65 5.67
N LEU A 135 2.09 13.95 5.58
CA LEU A 135 2.78 14.78 6.57
C LEU A 135 2.21 16.21 6.63
N LYS A 136 1.87 16.80 5.47
CA LYS A 136 1.20 18.10 5.43
C LYS A 136 -0.17 18.05 6.10
N LYS A 137 -0.97 17.01 5.84
CA LYS A 137 -2.28 16.87 6.46
C LYS A 137 -2.19 16.67 7.98
N LEU A 138 -1.22 15.90 8.48
CA LEU A 138 -0.97 15.79 9.92
C LEU A 138 -0.63 17.16 10.53
N LYS A 139 0.13 17.99 9.82
CA LYS A 139 0.41 19.36 10.24
C LYS A 139 -0.85 20.23 10.26
N ASP A 140 -1.70 20.12 9.24
CA ASP A 140 -2.99 20.84 9.19
C ASP A 140 -3.94 20.42 10.33
N LEU A 141 -3.79 19.18 10.84
CA LEU A 141 -4.48 18.69 12.04
C LEU A 141 -3.85 19.17 13.36
N GLY A 142 -2.76 19.94 13.30
CA GLY A 142 -2.11 20.57 14.46
C GLY A 142 -0.93 19.78 15.04
N TYR A 143 -0.46 18.72 14.38
CA TYR A 143 0.72 17.98 14.82
C TYR A 143 2.00 18.62 14.29
N GLU A 144 3.01 18.83 15.15
CA GLU A 144 4.34 19.31 14.74
C GLU A 144 5.37 18.19 14.66
N GLU A 145 5.09 17.07 15.33
CA GLU A 145 5.99 15.93 15.50
C GLU A 145 5.22 14.62 15.35
N ILE A 146 5.91 13.57 14.92
CA ILE A 146 5.42 12.20 14.87
C ILE A 146 6.45 11.25 15.47
N TYR A 147 5.99 10.17 16.07
CA TYR A 147 6.83 9.01 16.30
C TYR A 147 6.94 8.19 15.02
N HIS A 148 8.16 7.81 14.65
CA HIS A 148 8.44 6.89 13.58
C HIS A 148 9.23 5.69 14.10
N TYR A 149 8.82 4.49 13.72
CA TYR A 149 9.44 3.22 14.14
C TYR A 149 9.05 2.08 13.20
N SER A 150 9.55 0.87 13.47
CA SER A 150 9.28 -0.35 12.70
C SER A 150 8.87 -1.52 13.62
N ASP A 151 8.53 -2.67 13.03
CA ASP A 151 8.03 -3.87 13.74
C ASP A 151 9.15 -4.64 14.39
N ILE A 152 10.34 -4.49 13.83
CA ILE A 152 11.59 -5.07 14.29
C ILE A 152 12.31 -4.23 15.36
N SER A 153 11.78 -3.05 15.72
CA SER A 153 12.39 -2.15 16.71
C SER A 153 11.36 -1.50 17.64
N ASP A 154 11.53 -1.71 18.94
CA ASP A 154 10.73 -1.02 19.97
C ASP A 154 11.07 0.47 20.10
N THR A 155 12.17 0.92 19.49
CA THR A 155 12.65 2.30 19.61
C THR A 155 11.80 3.23 18.77
N LYS A 156 11.01 4.07 19.44
CA LYS A 156 10.25 5.16 18.82
C LYS A 156 11.10 6.41 18.77
N GLU A 157 11.42 6.85 17.56
CA GLU A 157 12.12 8.11 17.35
C GLU A 157 11.12 9.21 17.04
N LEU A 158 11.28 10.36 17.70
CA LEU A 158 10.42 11.53 17.49
C LEU A 158 11.01 12.41 16.40
N PHE A 159 10.25 12.64 15.33
CA PHE A 159 10.65 13.47 14.21
C PHE A 159 9.76 14.70 14.08
N LYS A 160 10.39 15.86 13.80
CA LYS A 160 9.67 17.06 13.39
C LYS A 160 9.13 16.88 11.97
N ILE A 161 7.85 17.13 11.79
CA ILE A 161 7.17 16.97 10.51
C ILE A 161 7.81 17.85 9.43
N ASN A 162 8.16 19.10 9.75
CA ASN A 162 8.80 20.00 8.77
C ASN A 162 10.14 19.44 8.26
N HIS A 163 10.96 18.84 9.13
CA HIS A 163 12.22 18.23 8.70
C HIS A 163 11.99 17.04 7.76
N LEU A 164 10.94 16.25 7.99
CA LEU A 164 10.58 15.13 7.13
C LEU A 164 10.01 15.61 5.78
N ILE A 165 9.24 16.70 5.78
CA ILE A 165 8.73 17.33 4.54
C ILE A 165 9.90 17.85 3.70
N ASP A 166 10.83 18.58 4.31
CA ASP A 166 11.96 19.23 3.63
C ASP A 166 13.07 18.26 3.20
N SER A 167 13.09 17.05 3.77
CA SER A 167 14.02 15.99 3.40
C SER A 167 13.67 15.39 2.03
N ASP A 168 14.67 15.15 1.19
CA ASP A 168 14.51 14.38 -0.06
C ASP A 168 14.48 12.86 0.19
N LYS A 169 14.84 12.41 1.39
CA LYS A 169 14.91 10.99 1.72
C LYS A 169 13.53 10.43 2.01
N ALA A 170 13.38 9.12 1.79
CA ALA A 170 12.25 8.35 2.31
C ALA A 170 12.22 8.40 3.85
N LEU A 171 11.12 7.91 4.43
CA LEU A 171 11.07 7.72 5.87
C LEU A 171 12.18 6.75 6.34
N PRO A 172 12.76 6.96 7.53
CA PRO A 172 14.01 6.29 7.94
C PRO A 172 13.94 4.76 7.87
N GLU A 173 12.92 4.18 8.51
CA GLU A 173 12.76 2.73 8.64
C GLU A 173 11.79 2.15 7.60
N PRO A 174 12.06 0.94 7.08
CA PRO A 174 11.02 0.09 6.48
C PRO A 174 10.06 -0.43 7.58
N GLN A 175 9.00 -1.14 7.17
CA GLN A 175 7.86 -1.56 7.98
C GLN A 175 7.30 -0.39 8.79
N THR A 176 6.97 0.66 8.05
CA THR A 176 6.72 2.00 8.56
C THR A 176 5.56 2.03 9.56
N ARG A 177 5.83 2.51 10.77
CA ARG A 177 4.81 3.01 11.69
C ARG A 177 4.95 4.51 11.92
N ILE A 178 3.86 5.24 11.67
CA ILE A 178 3.73 6.67 11.97
C ILE A 178 2.66 6.82 13.04
N LEU A 179 3.03 7.35 14.20
CA LEU A 179 2.12 7.52 15.34
C LEU A 179 2.17 8.96 15.83
N THR A 180 1.01 9.60 15.99
CA THR A 180 0.96 10.94 16.58
C THR A 180 1.29 10.92 18.07
N PRO A 181 1.82 12.02 18.66
CA PRO A 181 2.22 12.04 20.07
C PRO A 181 1.11 11.73 21.07
N ASP A 182 -0.13 12.07 20.72
CA ASP A 182 -1.35 11.78 21.48
C ASP A 182 -1.93 10.38 21.20
N LYS A 183 -1.29 9.60 20.32
CA LYS A 183 -1.66 8.26 19.88
C LYS A 183 -3.03 8.15 19.22
N LYS A 184 -3.56 9.24 18.67
CA LYS A 184 -4.86 9.23 18.00
C LYS A 184 -4.83 8.78 16.56
N ILE A 185 -3.67 8.84 15.90
CA ILE A 185 -3.52 8.49 14.50
C ILE A 185 -2.34 7.55 14.36
N LEU A 186 -2.61 6.36 13.80
CA LEU A 186 -1.61 5.35 13.49
C LEU A 186 -1.68 4.99 12.01
N PHE A 187 -0.54 5.07 11.33
CA PHE A 187 -0.31 4.40 10.05
C PHE A 187 0.63 3.23 10.30
N GLU A 188 0.28 2.04 9.82
CA GLU A 188 1.07 0.84 10.00
C GLU A 188 1.18 0.04 8.70
N THR A 189 2.41 -0.14 8.22
CA THR A 189 2.79 -1.05 7.14
C THR A 189 3.58 -2.20 7.73
N ASP A 190 3.12 -3.43 7.53
CA ASP A 190 3.81 -4.64 8.01
C ASP A 190 4.81 -5.20 6.97
N PHE A 191 5.47 -6.29 7.34
CA PHE A 191 6.39 -7.03 6.48
C PHE A 191 5.69 -7.70 5.30
N ASP A 192 6.34 -7.69 4.13
CA ASP A 192 5.84 -8.16 2.84
C ASP A 192 4.51 -7.50 2.42
N ASP A 193 4.21 -6.33 3.00
CA ASP A 193 2.92 -5.66 2.82
C ASP A 193 2.99 -4.46 1.85
N ARG A 194 2.02 -4.50 0.96
CA ARG A 194 1.60 -3.61 -0.13
C ARG A 194 0.44 -2.68 0.26
N VAL A 195 0.09 -2.65 1.55
CA VAL A 195 -0.97 -1.82 2.11
C VAL A 195 -0.52 -1.20 3.43
N THR A 196 -1.20 -0.14 3.84
CA THR A 196 -1.02 0.48 5.15
C THR A 196 -2.36 0.55 5.87
N TYR A 197 -2.42 0.13 7.13
CA TYR A 197 -3.58 0.35 7.98
C TYR A 197 -3.51 1.76 8.58
N LEU A 198 -4.55 2.56 8.35
CA LEU A 198 -4.78 3.84 9.01
C LEU A 198 -5.86 3.66 10.08
N SER A 199 -5.47 3.74 11.35
CA SER A 199 -6.37 3.60 12.50
C SER A 199 -6.50 4.92 13.25
N SER A 200 -7.74 5.39 13.43
CA SER A 200 -8.07 6.66 14.10
C SER A 200 -9.58 6.77 14.37
N ASP A 201 -10.01 7.93 14.86
CA ASP A 201 -11.42 8.34 14.81
C ASP A 201 -11.87 8.42 13.34
N LYS A 202 -13.09 7.96 13.04
CA LYS A 202 -13.56 7.84 11.65
C LYS A 202 -13.53 9.18 10.91
N LYS A 203 -13.90 10.27 11.60
CA LYS A 203 -13.84 11.63 11.04
C LYS A 203 -12.42 12.04 10.67
N ILE A 204 -11.42 11.68 11.49
CA ILE A 204 -10.02 11.99 11.20
C ILE A 204 -9.55 11.19 9.99
N ILE A 205 -9.95 9.91 9.89
CA ILE A 205 -9.66 9.10 8.69
C ILE A 205 -10.25 9.77 7.45
N GLU A 206 -11.53 10.14 7.46
CA GLU A 206 -12.20 10.82 6.33
C GLU A 206 -11.47 12.09 5.92
N GLU A 207 -11.00 12.87 6.89
CA GLU A 207 -10.18 14.05 6.64
C GLU A 207 -8.82 13.71 6.00
N ILE A 208 -8.16 12.63 6.42
CA ILE A 208 -6.87 12.21 5.86
C ILE A 208 -7.04 11.64 4.45
N ILE A 209 -7.99 10.74 4.24
CA ILE A 209 -8.17 10.11 2.92
C ILE A 209 -8.75 11.07 1.87
N SER A 210 -9.21 12.27 2.29
CA SER A 210 -9.59 13.34 1.36
C SER A 210 -8.41 13.87 0.51
N ILE A 211 -7.17 13.49 0.86
CA ILE A 211 -5.96 13.78 0.10
C ILE A 211 -6.00 13.05 -1.26
N GLU A 212 -5.55 13.74 -2.31
CA GLU A 212 -5.40 13.16 -3.64
C GLU A 212 -4.39 12.00 -3.67
N GLY A 213 -4.75 10.90 -4.34
CA GLY A 213 -3.89 9.72 -4.51
C GLY A 213 -4.15 8.59 -3.52
N PHE A 214 -5.02 8.78 -2.53
CA PHE A 214 -5.48 7.70 -1.65
C PHE A 214 -6.59 6.87 -2.29
N GLU A 215 -6.41 5.56 -2.23
CA GLU A 215 -7.43 4.55 -2.55
C GLU A 215 -7.40 3.46 -1.48
N GLY A 216 -8.57 2.92 -1.14
CA GLY A 216 -8.65 1.93 -0.09
C GLY A 216 -10.07 1.62 0.35
N PHE A 217 -10.21 0.88 1.45
CA PHE A 217 -11.51 0.51 1.99
C PHE A 217 -11.49 0.49 3.52
N TYR A 218 -12.66 0.65 4.14
CA TYR A 218 -12.80 0.51 5.59
C TYR A 218 -12.79 -0.97 6.00
N CYS A 219 -12.12 -1.27 7.10
CA CYS A 219 -12.26 -2.56 7.76
C CYS A 219 -13.65 -2.65 8.40
N ASP A 220 -14.26 -3.83 8.29
CA ASP A 220 -15.47 -4.20 9.02
C ASP A 220 -15.17 -5.26 10.10
N ASN A 221 -16.22 -5.72 10.78
CA ASN A 221 -16.11 -6.76 11.82
C ASN A 221 -15.64 -8.12 11.29
N ASN A 222 -15.49 -8.30 9.98
CA ASN A 222 -15.04 -9.55 9.36
C ASN A 222 -13.69 -9.41 8.67
N THR A 223 -13.18 -8.19 8.52
CA THR A 223 -11.91 -7.91 7.85
C THR A 223 -10.76 -8.41 8.72
N LYS A 224 -10.09 -9.46 8.29
CA LYS A 224 -8.87 -9.99 8.93
C LYS A 224 -7.62 -9.57 8.15
N PRO A 225 -6.42 -9.68 8.76
CA PRO A 225 -5.18 -9.73 7.99
C PRO A 225 -5.29 -10.77 6.87
N TYR A 226 -4.57 -10.57 5.77
CA TYR A 226 -4.66 -11.42 4.58
C TYR A 226 -6.08 -11.49 3.97
N TRP A 227 -6.83 -10.38 4.02
CA TRP A 227 -8.20 -10.23 3.50
C TRP A 227 -8.38 -10.66 2.02
N SER A 228 -7.29 -10.70 1.27
CA SER A 228 -7.27 -11.10 -0.14
C SER A 228 -7.09 -12.59 -0.37
N TYR A 229 -6.76 -13.37 0.66
CA TYR A 229 -6.48 -14.78 0.48
C TYR A 229 -7.72 -15.52 0.00
N GLU A 230 -7.51 -16.35 -1.01
CA GLU A 230 -8.47 -17.32 -1.53
C GLU A 230 -7.70 -18.54 -2.04
N GLU A 231 -8.30 -19.72 -1.97
CA GLU A 231 -7.75 -20.89 -2.63
C GLU A 231 -7.65 -20.64 -4.14
N LEU A 232 -6.49 -20.95 -4.72
CA LEU A 232 -6.28 -20.81 -6.15
C LEU A 232 -6.98 -21.95 -6.88
N THR A 233 -7.76 -21.60 -7.90
CA THR A 233 -8.38 -22.55 -8.82
C THR A 233 -7.76 -22.43 -10.21
N GLY A 234 -7.79 -23.53 -10.98
CA GLY A 234 -7.26 -23.59 -12.35
C GLY A 234 -5.74 -23.80 -12.45
N GLU A 235 -5.16 -23.38 -13.58
CA GLU A 235 -3.72 -23.49 -13.81
C GLU A 235 -2.95 -22.46 -12.98
N THR A 236 -1.94 -22.93 -12.25
CA THR A 236 -1.12 -22.07 -11.38
C THR A 236 0.34 -22.09 -11.80
N ILE A 237 1.02 -20.97 -11.57
CA ILE A 237 2.46 -20.84 -11.71
C ILE A 237 3.11 -20.69 -10.34
N ASN A 238 4.36 -21.15 -10.24
CA ASN A 238 5.16 -21.02 -9.03
C ASN A 238 6.18 -19.88 -9.15
N TRP A 239 6.47 -19.19 -8.06
CA TRP A 239 7.38 -18.02 -8.08
C TRP A 239 8.85 -18.35 -8.44
N GLN A 240 9.21 -19.64 -8.46
CA GLN A 240 10.52 -20.19 -8.84
C GLN A 240 10.51 -20.66 -10.30
N SER A 241 9.34 -20.68 -10.95
CA SER A 241 9.22 -21.07 -12.35
C SER A 241 9.80 -19.99 -13.26
N LYS A 242 10.29 -20.42 -14.43
CA LYS A 242 10.73 -19.49 -15.48
C LYS A 242 9.58 -18.63 -16.01
N GLU A 243 8.34 -19.13 -15.92
CA GLU A 243 7.13 -18.46 -16.41
C GLU A 243 6.87 -17.12 -15.72
N ARG A 244 7.38 -16.92 -14.49
CA ARG A 244 7.32 -15.63 -13.80
C ARG A 244 8.13 -14.53 -14.51
N TYR A 245 9.22 -14.89 -15.17
CA TYR A 245 10.19 -13.96 -15.77
C TYR A 245 10.07 -13.86 -17.30
N ILE A 246 9.05 -14.49 -17.88
CA ILE A 246 8.77 -14.35 -19.30
C ILE A 246 8.24 -12.94 -19.54
N ASP A 247 8.84 -12.24 -20.50
CA ASP A 247 8.28 -11.00 -21.02
C ASP A 247 7.11 -11.35 -21.94
N TYR A 248 5.89 -11.14 -21.46
CA TYR A 248 4.67 -11.32 -22.24
C TYR A 248 4.44 -10.00 -23.01
N CYS A 249 5.17 -9.83 -24.11
CA CYS A 249 5.00 -8.73 -25.07
C CYS A 249 3.83 -9.01 -26.03
#